data_AF-V2Y4W6-F1
#
_entry.id   AF-V2Y4W6-F1
#
_cell.length_a   1.000
_cell.length_b   1.000
_cell.length_c   1.000
_cell.angle_alpha   90.00
_cell.angle_beta   90.00
_cell.angle_gamma   90.00
#
_symmetry.space_group_name_H-M   'P 1'
#
loop_
_entity.id
_entity.type
_entity.pdbx_description
1 polymer ?
#
loop_
_entity_poly.entity_id
_entity_poly.type
_entity_poly.pdbx_seq_one_letter_code
_entity_poly.pdbx_strand_id
1 'polypeptide(L)'
;MILYYKHVIILTGFAARIILRVETMENIKIVVSPVIKQDGRQKIFISFIDDYDKREAEAIIPGCVFIKNVGFSDEEIDIFKEYLMKEQTEILEKAKTINPLAEFFGKKK
;
A
#
# COMPACT_ATOMS: atom_id res chain seq x y z
N MET A 1 15.96 -30.57 9.85
CA MET A 1 16.29 -29.18 10.19
C MET A 1 16.38 -28.39 8.89
N ILE A 2 15.25 -27.86 8.43
CA ILE A 2 15.13 -27.24 7.10
C ILE A 2 15.12 -25.73 7.30
N LEU A 3 16.23 -25.10 6.89
CA LEU A 3 16.37 -23.65 6.80
C LEU A 3 15.28 -23.10 5.87
N TYR A 4 14.36 -22.32 6.41
CA TYR A 4 13.41 -21.52 5.63
C TYR A 4 14.13 -20.29 5.06
N TYR A 5 14.72 -20.48 3.88
CA TYR A 5 15.13 -19.39 2.99
C TYR A 5 14.54 -19.66 1.61
N LYS A 6 13.36 -19.10 1.32
CA LYS A 6 12.87 -18.98 -0.06
C LYS A 6 11.92 -17.78 -0.15
N HIS A 7 12.39 -16.74 -0.81
CA HIS A 7 11.76 -15.43 -1.06
C HIS A 7 12.03 -14.31 -0.05
N VAL A 8 13.32 -14.08 0.18
CA VAL A 8 13.87 -12.73 0.10
C VAL A 8 13.49 -12.13 -1.27
N ILE A 9 12.47 -11.28 -1.30
CA ILE A 9 12.30 -10.30 -2.39
C ILE A 9 13.12 -9.07 -1.95
N ILE A 10 14.44 -9.17 -2.13
CA ILE A 10 15.23 -7.97 -2.40
C ILE A 10 14.99 -7.69 -3.88
N LEU A 11 13.92 -6.96 -4.16
CA LEU A 11 13.82 -6.17 -5.38
C LEU A 11 14.23 -4.76 -4.98
N THR A 12 15.52 -4.49 -5.11
CA THR A 12 15.94 -3.19 -5.62
C THR A 12 15.13 -2.95 -6.90
N GLY A 13 14.08 -2.14 -6.81
CA GLY A 13 13.28 -1.73 -7.96
C GLY A 13 11.81 -2.14 -7.89
N PHE A 14 10.96 -1.19 -7.48
CA PHE A 14 9.60 -1.01 -7.99
C PHE A 14 8.79 -2.31 -8.22
N ALA A 15 8.41 -3.02 -7.15
CA ALA A 15 7.20 -3.85 -7.23
C ALA A 15 6.05 -2.92 -7.61
N ALA A 16 5.38 -3.21 -8.73
CA ALA A 16 4.34 -2.39 -9.35
C ALA A 16 3.45 -1.65 -8.34
N ARG A 17 3.83 -0.41 -7.98
CA ARG A 17 3.00 0.51 -7.21
C ARG A 17 2.04 1.12 -8.21
N ILE A 18 0.84 0.55 -8.29
CA ILE A 18 -0.24 1.16 -9.06
C ILE A 18 -0.76 2.32 -8.21
N ILE A 19 -0.56 3.55 -8.71
CA ILE A 19 -1.06 4.76 -8.06
C ILE A 19 -2.56 4.82 -8.35
N LEU A 20 -3.39 4.35 -7.42
CA LEU A 20 -4.83 4.23 -7.61
C LEU A 20 -5.63 5.48 -7.26
N ARG A 21 -5.04 6.41 -6.50
CA ARG A 21 -5.72 7.64 -6.09
C ARG A 21 -4.67 8.70 -5.73
N VAL A 22 -4.86 9.93 -6.20
CA VAL A 22 -4.22 11.10 -5.59
C VAL A 22 -5.35 11.86 -4.95
N GLU A 23 -5.58 11.66 -3.66
CA GLU A 23 -6.54 12.45 -2.89
C GLU A 23 -5.78 13.47 -2.07
N THR A 24 -5.93 14.74 -2.44
CA THR A 24 -5.22 15.84 -1.80
C THR A 24 -5.96 16.28 -0.53
N MET A 25 -5.51 15.76 0.62
CA MET A 25 -5.46 16.57 1.85
C MET A 25 -4.06 17.19 1.87
N GLU A 26 -3.90 18.29 1.11
CA GLU A 26 -2.73 19.19 1.05
C GLU A 26 -1.35 18.62 0.65
N ASN A 27 -1.29 17.78 -0.39
CA ASN A 27 -0.08 17.24 -1.07
C ASN A 27 0.37 15.83 -0.67
N ILE A 28 -0.38 15.14 0.18
CA ILE A 28 -0.10 13.73 0.51
C ILE A 28 -0.67 12.81 -0.59
N LYS A 29 0.19 12.01 -1.22
CA LYS A 29 -0.19 10.96 -2.17
C LYS A 29 -0.50 9.68 -1.42
N ILE A 30 -1.63 9.05 -1.77
CA ILE A 30 -2.04 7.78 -1.17
C ILE A 30 -1.92 6.67 -2.22
N VAL A 31 -0.97 5.77 -2.04
CA VAL A 31 -0.72 4.65 -2.97
C VAL A 31 -1.28 3.37 -2.36
N VAL A 32 -2.04 2.61 -3.15
CA VAL A 32 -2.68 1.37 -2.71
C VAL A 32 -2.07 0.21 -3.49
N SER A 33 -1.61 -0.83 -2.81
CA SER A 33 -1.10 -2.03 -3.49
C SER A 33 -2.24 -2.91 -4.03
N PRO A 34 -1.96 -3.79 -5.01
CA PRO A 34 -2.83 -4.94 -5.27
C PRO A 34 -3.01 -5.81 -4.02
N VAL A 35 -4.01 -6.69 -4.03
CA VAL A 35 -4.14 -7.71 -2.97
C VAL A 35 -2.96 -8.66 -3.01
N ILE A 36 -2.19 -8.70 -1.93
CA ILE A 36 -1.07 -9.61 -1.75
C ILE A 36 -1.53 -10.80 -0.90
N LYS A 37 -1.35 -12.01 -1.44
CA LYS A 37 -1.63 -13.27 -0.73
C LYS A 37 -0.32 -13.81 -0.16
N GLN A 38 -0.17 -13.80 1.16
CA GLN A 38 1.01 -14.32 1.86
C GLN A 38 0.54 -15.12 3.09
N ASP A 39 1.10 -16.32 3.28
CA ASP A 39 0.80 -17.20 4.42
C ASP A 39 -0.70 -17.51 4.60
N GLY A 40 -1.43 -17.64 3.48
CA GLY A 40 -2.88 -17.86 3.48
C GLY A 40 -3.71 -16.63 3.87
N ARG A 41 -3.08 -15.49 4.14
CA ARG A 41 -3.73 -14.23 4.49
C ARG A 41 -3.63 -13.24 3.32
N GLN A 42 -4.67 -12.41 3.18
CA GLN A 42 -4.68 -11.30 2.23
C GLN A 42 -4.26 -10.02 2.94
N LYS A 43 -3.36 -9.27 2.33
CA LYS A 43 -2.88 -7.97 2.81
C LYS A 43 -2.86 -6.97 1.67
N ILE A 44 -3.16 -5.72 1.99
CA ILE A 44 -3.01 -4.57 1.10
C ILE A 44 -2.13 -3.57 1.85
N PHE A 45 -1.17 -2.98 1.13
CA PHE A 45 -0.31 -1.92 1.64
C PHE A 45 -0.84 -0.58 1.16
N ILE A 46 -0.95 0.37 2.10
CA ILE A 46 -1.34 1.75 1.83
C ILE A 46 -0.18 2.65 2.22
N SER A 47 0.37 3.40 1.26
CA SER A 47 1.47 4.32 1.51
C SER A 47 0.99 5.76 1.40
N PHE A 48 1.20 6.54 2.45
CA PHE A 48 1.02 7.99 2.48
C PHE A 48 2.39 8.62 2.22
N ILE A 49 2.49 9.44 1.17
CA ILE A 49 3.76 9.98 0.68
C ILE A 49 3.63 11.49 0.53
N ASP A 50 4.51 12.22 1.20
CA ASP A 50 4.74 13.63 0.95
C ASP A 50 6.09 13.77 0.24
N ASP A 51 6.05 14.04 -1.07
CA ASP A 51 7.27 14.18 -1.89
C ASP A 51 8.06 15.45 -1.56
N TYR A 52 7.41 16.48 -1.00
CA TYR A 52 8.04 17.77 -0.72
C TYR A 52 8.92 17.66 0.52
N ASP A 53 8.34 17.21 1.62
CA ASP A 53 9.05 17.03 2.90
C ASP A 53 9.71 15.66 3.03
N LYS A 54 9.60 14.82 1.99
CA LYS A 54 10.15 13.45 1.93
C LYS A 54 9.68 12.58 3.10
N ARG A 55 8.41 12.74 3.47
CA ARG A 55 7.76 11.99 4.56
C ARG A 55 7.01 10.80 3.97
N GLU A 56 7.03 9.67 4.66
CA GLU A 56 6.31 8.48 4.23
C GLU A 56 5.77 7.70 5.43
N ALA A 57 4.52 7.27 5.35
CA ALA A 57 3.94 6.30 6.27
C ALA A 57 3.31 5.15 5.49
N GLU A 58 3.37 3.94 6.04
CA GLU A 58 2.81 2.75 5.39
C GLU A 58 1.95 1.98 6.38
N ALA A 59 0.75 1.59 5.94
CA ALA A 59 -0.22 0.84 6.71
C ALA A 59 -0.65 -0.44 5.99
N ILE A 60 -1.11 -1.42 6.77
CA ILE A 60 -1.67 -2.68 6.27
C ILE A 60 -3.19 -2.73 6.49
N ILE A 61 -3.91 -3.13 5.44
CA ILE A 61 -5.33 -3.49 5.49
C ILE A 61 -5.50 -5.00 5.19
N PRO A 62 -6.41 -5.72 5.88
CA PRO A 62 -7.27 -5.26 6.97
C PRO A 62 -6.50 -5.03 8.29
N GLY A 63 -7.00 -4.11 9.12
CA GLY A 63 -6.47 -3.83 10.47
C GLY A 63 -5.99 -2.40 10.68
N CYS A 64 -5.81 -1.62 9.61
CA CYS A 64 -5.35 -0.22 9.66
C CYS A 64 -4.10 -0.01 10.51
N VAL A 65 -3.16 -0.97 10.46
CA VAL A 65 -1.96 -0.97 11.28
C VAL A 65 -0.82 -0.30 10.51
N PHE A 66 -0.28 0.78 11.05
CA PHE A 66 0.93 1.42 10.53
C PHE A 66 2.17 0.59 10.86
N ILE A 67 2.95 0.27 9.82
CA ILE A 67 4.19 -0.51 9.89
C ILE A 67 5.44 0.32 9.57
N LYS A 68 5.24 1.53 9.04
CA LYS A 68 6.28 2.52 8.78
C LYS A 68 5.71 3.92 9.06
N ASN A 69 6.49 4.76 9.72
CA ASN A 69 6.28 6.20 9.78
C ASN A 69 7.65 6.89 9.74
N VAL A 70 7.85 7.73 8.74
CA VAL A 70 9.02 8.58 8.58
C VAL A 70 8.53 10.01 8.38
N GLY A 71 8.65 10.82 9.42
CA GLY A 71 8.44 12.26 9.35
C GLY A 71 7.02 12.77 9.61
N PHE A 72 6.01 11.90 9.72
CA PHE A 72 4.67 12.32 10.15
C PHE A 72 4.53 12.32 11.67
N SER A 73 3.81 13.29 12.22
CA SER A 73 3.50 13.35 13.65
C SER A 73 2.48 12.29 14.06
N ASP A 74 2.34 12.04 15.36
CA ASP A 74 1.34 11.10 15.86
C ASP A 74 -0.09 11.57 15.58
N GLU A 75 -0.34 12.88 15.60
CA GLU A 75 -1.63 13.46 15.24
C GLU A 75 -1.95 13.26 13.75
N GLU A 76 -0.97 13.42 12.86
CA GLU A 76 -1.14 13.13 11.43
C GLU A 76 -1.41 11.64 11.18
N ILE A 77 -0.71 10.76 11.90
CA ILE A 77 -0.96 9.32 11.84
C ILE A 77 -2.37 8.98 12.31
N ASP A 78 -2.88 9.63 13.35
CA ASP A 78 -4.25 9.40 13.83
C ASP A 78 -5.29 9.85 12.79
N ILE A 79 -5.06 10.97 12.10
CA ILE A 79 -5.87 11.40 10.96
C ILE A 79 -5.85 10.32 9.86
N PHE A 80 -4.69 9.76 9.52
CA PHE A 80 -4.62 8.70 8.52
C PHE A 80 -5.33 7.42 8.98
N LYS A 81 -5.23 7.04 10.26
CA LYS A 81 -5.99 5.90 10.81
C LYS A 81 -7.49 6.12 10.66
N GLU A 82 -7.99 7.31 10.99
CA GLU A 82 -9.41 7.63 10.79
C GLU A 82 -9.83 7.55 9.33
N TYR A 83 -9.02 8.08 8.41
CA TYR A 83 -9.25 7.96 6.97
C TYR A 83 -9.35 6.48 6.56
N LEU A 84 -8.36 5.66 6.95
CA LEU A 84 -8.35 4.23 6.61
C LEU A 84 -9.55 3.50 7.21
N MET A 85 -9.95 3.79 8.44
CA MET A 85 -11.12 3.16 9.06
C MET A 85 -12.42 3.47 8.32
N LYS A 86 -12.56 4.70 7.77
CA LYS A 86 -13.72 5.11 6.97
C LYS A 86 -13.70 4.47 5.57
N GLU A 87 -12.53 4.45 4.92
CA GLU A 87 -12.38 4.05 3.51
C GLU A 87 -12.03 2.56 3.31
N GLN A 88 -11.70 1.82 4.38
CA GLN A 88 -11.15 0.45 4.29
C GLN A 88 -12.00 -0.49 3.43
N THR A 89 -13.33 -0.41 3.53
CA THR A 89 -14.24 -1.24 2.74
C THR A 89 -14.09 -0.96 1.24
N GLU A 90 -14.06 0.31 0.86
CA GLU A 90 -13.89 0.72 -0.54
C GLU A 90 -12.49 0.36 -1.06
N ILE A 91 -11.45 0.56 -0.24
CA ILE A 91 -10.08 0.18 -0.56
C ILE A 91 -9.98 -1.33 -0.81
N LEU A 92 -10.61 -2.16 0.02
CA LEU A 92 -10.62 -3.62 -0.14
C LEU A 92 -11.30 -4.05 -1.45
N GLU A 93 -12.46 -3.47 -1.78
CA GLU A 93 -13.18 -3.80 -3.01
C GLU A 93 -12.38 -3.37 -4.26
N LYS A 94 -11.82 -2.16 -4.26
CA LYS A 94 -10.95 -1.71 -5.35
C LYS A 94 -9.69 -2.57 -5.48
N ALA A 95 -9.07 -2.95 -4.36
CA ALA A 95 -7.86 -3.74 -4.42
C ALA A 95 -8.08 -5.13 -5.05
N LYS A 96 -9.27 -5.73 -4.85
CA LYS A 96 -9.65 -7.03 -5.44
C LYS A 96 -9.81 -6.97 -6.96
N THR A 97 -10.20 -5.84 -7.52
CA THR A 97 -10.41 -5.69 -8.98
C THR A 97 -9.09 -5.50 -9.73
N ILE A 98 -8.01 -5.18 -9.03
CA ILE A 98 -6.67 -5.07 -9.62
C ILE A 98 -6.16 -6.47 -9.96
N ASN A 99 -6.03 -6.74 -11.25
CA ASN A 99 -5.35 -7.92 -11.75
C ASN A 99 -3.95 -7.52 -12.25
N PRO A 100 -2.86 -7.79 -11.50
CA PRO A 100 -1.51 -7.44 -11.90
C PRO A 100 -1.14 -8.00 -13.28
N LEU A 101 -1.68 -9.16 -13.66
CA LEU A 101 -1.35 -9.77 -14.96
C LEU A 101 -2.08 -9.09 -16.12
N ALA A 102 -3.29 -8.58 -15.91
CA ALA A 102 -4.04 -7.91 -16.98
C ALA A 102 -3.36 -6.62 -17.46
N GLU A 103 -2.75 -5.85 -16.55
CA GLU A 103 -2.03 -4.63 -16.94
C GLU A 103 -0.69 -4.93 -17.62
N PHE A 104 0.04 -5.96 -17.19
CA PHE A 104 1.31 -6.34 -17.79
C PHE A 104 1.17 -6.97 -19.19
N PHE A 105 0.09 -7.73 -19.43
CA PHE A 105 -0.15 -8.36 -20.74
C PHE A 105 -1.02 -7.51 -21.70
N GLY A 106 -1.52 -6.35 -21.25
CA GLY A 106 -2.40 -5.46 -22.02
C GLY A 106 -1.72 -4.58 -23.09
N LYS A 107 -0.39 -4.61 -23.22
CA LYS A 107 0.33 -3.94 -24.34
C LYS A 107 0.95 -4.97 -25.28
N LYS A 108 0.13 -5.57 -26.12
CA LYS A 108 0.54 -6.00 -27.46
C LYS A 108 -0.46 -5.42 -28.47
N LYS A 109 -0.11 -4.27 -29.04
CA LYS A 109 -0.53 -3.91 -30.40
C LYS A 109 0.60 -4.28 -31.32
#